data_AF-A0A538TKX0-F1
#
_entry.id   AF-A0A538TKX0-F1
#
_cell.length_a   1.000
_cell.length_b   1.000
_cell.length_c   1.000
_cell.angle_alpha   90.00
_cell.angle_beta   90.00
_cell.angle_gamma   90.00
#
_symmetry.space_group_name_H-M   'P 1'
#
loop_
_entity.id
_entity.type
_entity.pdbx_description
1 polymer ?
#
loop_
_entity_poly.entity_id
_entity_poly.type
_entity_poly.pdbx_seq_one_letter_code
_entity_poly.pdbx_strand_id
1 'polypeptide(L)'
;MFRARIVAYAILSGALILFSLAVGVIGYHAIGGLPWVDSILNASMILTGMGPVDPMRTAAAKLFASAYAIFSGVAFLTSVGVLLAPLFHRFLHHFHLEVEGE
;
A
#
# COMPACT_ATOMS: atom_id res chain seq x y z
N MET A 1 -13.08 -12.65 19.97
CA MET A 1 -12.30 -13.24 18.85
C MET A 1 -12.29 -12.36 17.60
N PHE A 2 -13.43 -11.81 17.13
CA PHE A 2 -13.49 -10.96 15.92
C PHE A 2 -12.63 -9.67 15.99
N ARG A 3 -12.65 -8.95 17.13
CA ARG A 3 -11.79 -7.77 17.34
C ARG A 3 -10.30 -8.07 17.17
N ALA A 4 -9.85 -9.22 17.69
CA ALA A 4 -8.45 -9.64 17.54
C ALA A 4 -8.09 -9.95 16.08
N ARG A 5 -9.03 -10.51 15.30
CA ARG A 5 -8.85 -10.68 13.84
C ARG A 5 -8.71 -9.32 13.16
N ILE A 6 -9.64 -8.38 13.37
CA ILE A 6 -9.54 -7.04 12.76
C ILE A 6 -8.19 -6.39 13.05
N VAL A 7 -7.74 -6.42 14.31
CA VAL A 7 -6.44 -5.84 14.69
C VAL A 7 -5.29 -6.54 13.97
N ALA A 8 -5.30 -7.88 13.88
CA ALA A 8 -4.25 -8.61 13.17
C ALA A 8 -4.19 -8.26 11.66
N TYR A 9 -5.34 -8.19 10.99
CA TYR A 9 -5.39 -7.79 9.56
C TYR A 9 -5.00 -6.33 9.36
N ALA A 10 -5.36 -5.43 10.30
CA ALA A 10 -4.91 -4.04 10.28
C ALA A 10 -3.40 -3.91 10.47
N ILE A 11 -2.81 -4.67 11.38
CA ILE A 11 -1.35 -4.72 11.57
C ILE A 11 -0.67 -5.25 10.32
N LEU A 12 -1.19 -6.32 9.72
CA LEU A 12 -0.64 -6.89 8.49
C LEU A 12 -0.69 -5.90 7.32
N SER A 13 -1.84 -5.25 7.12
CA SER A 13 -2.00 -4.19 6.11
C SER A 13 -1.05 -3.01 6.36
N GLY A 14 -0.95 -2.55 7.61
CA GLY A 14 -0.01 -1.50 8.00
C GLY A 14 1.46 -1.88 7.75
N ALA A 15 1.83 -3.12 8.03
CA ALA A 15 3.18 -3.63 7.77
C ALA A 15 3.50 -3.67 6.27
N LEU A 16 2.54 -4.07 5.42
CA LEU A 16 2.68 -4.04 3.96
C LEU A 16 2.89 -2.62 3.44
N ILE A 17 2.11 -1.65 3.94
CA ILE A 17 2.26 -0.22 3.59
C ILE A 17 3.62 0.31 4.03
N LEU A 18 4.04 0.06 5.27
CA LEU A 18 5.33 0.52 5.79
C LEU A 18 6.51 -0.09 5.04
N PHE A 19 6.44 -1.38 4.71
CA PHE A 19 7.45 -2.04 3.90
C PHE A 19 7.53 -1.42 2.49
N SER A 20 6.39 -1.26 1.82
CA SER A 20 6.31 -0.66 0.50
C SER A 20 6.82 0.79 0.49
N LEU A 21 6.51 1.55 1.54
CA LEU A 21 7.02 2.91 1.72
C LEU A 21 8.55 2.90 1.91
N ALA A 22 9.08 2.02 2.76
CA ALA A 22 10.52 1.93 3.00
C ALA A 22 11.31 1.60 1.73
N VAL A 23 10.81 0.69 0.89
CA VAL A 23 11.39 0.39 -0.43
C VAL A 23 11.44 1.65 -1.30
N GLY A 24 10.34 2.41 -1.33
CA GLY A 24 10.26 3.68 -2.06
C GLY A 24 11.27 4.71 -1.56
N VAL A 25 11.30 4.95 -0.24
CA VAL A 25 12.18 5.91 0.41
C VAL A 25 13.65 5.61 0.10
N ILE A 26 14.05 4.35 0.27
CA ILE A 26 15.44 3.94 0.03
C ILE A 26 15.81 4.12 -1.44
N GLY A 27 14.92 3.76 -2.37
CA GLY A 27 15.19 3.90 -3.79
C GLY A 27 15.20 5.36 -4.26
N TYR A 28 14.30 6.22 -3.76
CA TYR A 28 14.34 7.65 -4.05
C TYR A 28 15.58 8.33 -3.47
N HIS A 29 16.05 7.89 -2.30
CA HIS A 29 17.26 8.41 -1.71
C HIS A 29 18.51 7.97 -2.49
N ALA A 30 18.64 6.66 -2.75
CA ALA A 30 19.84 6.08 -3.35
C ALA A 30 19.93 6.25 -4.88
N ILE A 31 18.82 6.10 -5.60
CA ILE A 31 18.75 6.15 -7.08
C ILE A 31 18.29 7.53 -7.55
N GLY A 32 17.32 8.12 -6.84
CA GLY A 32 16.80 9.46 -7.13
C GLY A 32 17.71 10.59 -6.64
N GLY A 33 18.59 10.33 -5.67
CA GLY A 33 19.45 11.34 -5.06
C GLY A 33 18.70 12.38 -4.25
N LEU A 34 17.47 12.08 -3.81
CA LEU A 34 16.66 12.99 -3.02
C LEU A 34 17.06 12.96 -1.55
N PRO A 35 16.97 14.08 -0.80
CA PRO A 35 17.03 14.06 0.66
C PRO A 35 16.00 13.10 1.27
N TRP A 36 16.23 12.64 2.52
CA TRP A 36 15.37 11.65 3.16
C TRP A 36 13.90 12.09 3.28
N VAL A 37 13.65 13.35 3.65
CA VAL A 37 12.29 13.88 3.80
C VAL A 37 11.58 13.92 2.43
N ASP A 38 12.27 14.39 1.40
CA ASP A 38 11.74 14.43 0.04
C ASP A 38 11.54 13.01 -0.53
N SER A 39 12.40 12.07 -0.16
CA SER A 39 12.25 10.65 -0.52
C SER A 39 10.99 10.05 0.10
N ILE A 40 10.69 10.37 1.37
CA ILE A 40 9.44 9.98 2.04
C ILE A 40 8.24 10.61 1.36
N LEU A 41 8.30 11.90 1.04
CA LEU A 41 7.22 12.60 0.34
C LEU A 41 6.92 11.95 -1.00
N ASN A 42 7.93 11.75 -1.85
CA ASN A 42 7.76 11.17 -3.19
C ASN A 42 7.30 9.71 -3.13
N ALA A 43 7.86 8.91 -2.21
CA ALA A 43 7.41 7.54 -2.00
C ALA A 43 5.94 7.47 -1.56
N SER A 44 5.53 8.33 -0.62
CA SER A 44 4.15 8.39 -0.12
C SER A 44 3.17 8.80 -1.21
N MET A 45 3.53 9.78 -2.03
CA MET A 45 2.70 10.24 -3.15
C MET A 45 2.47 9.12 -4.16
N ILE A 46 3.53 8.45 -4.61
CA ILE A 46 3.40 7.32 -5.54
C ILE A 46 2.66 6.12 -4.91
N LEU A 47 2.91 5.82 -3.64
CA LEU A 47 2.22 4.73 -2.94
C LEU A 47 0.72 4.93 -2.86
N THR A 48 0.26 6.19 -2.84
CA THR A 48 -1.15 6.56 -2.81
C THR A 48 -1.72 6.87 -4.20
N GLY A 49 -0.96 6.61 -5.26
CA GLY A 49 -1.40 6.74 -6.66
C GLY A 49 -1.24 8.15 -7.25
N MET A 50 -0.62 9.07 -6.51
CA MET A 50 -0.25 10.40 -7.01
C MET A 50 1.14 10.38 -7.65
N GLY A 51 1.43 11.31 -8.55
CA GLY A 51 2.77 11.42 -9.15
C GLY A 51 3.84 11.89 -8.14
N PRO A 52 5.13 11.74 -8.48
CA PRO A 52 6.21 12.31 -7.68
C PRO A 52 6.13 13.85 -7.71
N VAL A 53 6.48 14.47 -6.59
CA VAL A 53 6.54 15.94 -6.43
C VAL A 53 7.82 16.47 -7.06
N ASP A 54 8.93 15.75 -6.87
CA ASP A 54 10.24 16.15 -7.35
C ASP A 54 10.54 15.62 -8.75
N PRO A 55 11.24 16.39 -9.60
CA PRO A 55 11.56 15.98 -10.95
C PRO A 55 12.60 14.85 -10.97
N MET A 56 12.28 13.76 -11.67
CA MET A 56 13.22 12.65 -11.90
C MET A 56 14.20 13.00 -13.02
N ARG A 57 15.40 13.48 -12.64
CA ARG A 57 16.39 14.06 -13.58
C ARG A 57 17.19 13.01 -14.37
N THR A 58 17.38 11.82 -13.82
CA THR A 58 18.21 10.76 -14.44
C THR A 58 17.35 9.64 -15.03
N ALA A 59 17.89 8.91 -16.02
CA ALA A 59 17.21 7.75 -16.59
C ALA A 59 16.96 6.65 -15.53
N ALA A 60 17.93 6.43 -14.63
CA ALA A 60 17.80 5.48 -13.53
C ALA A 60 16.67 5.87 -12.56
N ALA A 61 16.57 7.15 -12.19
CA ALA A 61 15.49 7.64 -11.32
C ALA A 61 14.11 7.49 -11.97
N LYS A 62 13.98 7.75 -13.27
CA LYS A 62 12.73 7.53 -14.02
C LYS A 62 12.34 6.06 -14.08
N LEU A 63 13.28 5.17 -14.38
CA LEU A 63 13.03 3.73 -14.41
C LEU A 63 12.62 3.21 -13.03
N PHE A 64 13.30 3.66 -11.98
CA PHE A 64 12.93 3.34 -10.60
C PHE A 64 11.52 3.83 -10.27
N ALA A 65 11.21 5.11 -10.52
CA ALA A 65 9.90 5.69 -10.22
C ALA A 65 8.77 4.95 -10.96
N SER A 66 8.99 4.57 -12.23
CA SER A 66 8.03 3.79 -13.01
C SER A 66 7.80 2.38 -12.43
N ALA A 67 8.88 1.66 -12.10
CA ALA A 67 8.78 0.33 -11.50
C ALA A 67 8.12 0.39 -10.11
N TYR A 68 8.51 1.39 -9.31
CA TYR A 68 7.96 1.63 -8.00
C TYR A 68 6.47 1.95 -8.08
N ALA A 69 6.01 2.76 -9.04
CA ALA A 69 4.59 3.07 -9.21
C ALA A 69 3.71 1.85 -9.49
N ILE A 70 4.20 0.90 -10.31
CA ILE A 70 3.48 -0.36 -10.56
C ILE A 70 3.43 -1.20 -9.28
N PHE A 71 4.58 -1.39 -8.64
CA PHE A 71 4.70 -2.16 -7.39
C PHE A 71 3.82 -1.56 -6.28
N SER A 72 3.91 -0.26 -6.07
CA SER A 72 3.24 0.45 -4.99
C SER A 72 1.72 0.46 -5.19
N GLY A 73 1.25 0.59 -6.44
CA GLY A 73 -0.17 0.47 -6.78
C GLY A 73 -0.73 -0.90 -6.41
N VAL A 74 -0.04 -1.99 -6.77
CA VAL A 74 -0.44 -3.36 -6.39
C VAL A 74 -0.37 -3.55 -4.87
N ALA A 75 0.68 -3.05 -4.21
CA ALA A 75 0.84 -3.16 -2.76
C ALA A 75 -0.26 -2.41 -2.00
N PHE A 76 -0.63 -1.21 -2.46
CA PHE A 76 -1.70 -0.41 -1.86
C PHE A 76 -3.06 -1.11 -2.00
N LEU A 77 -3.42 -1.55 -3.20
CA LEU A 77 -4.67 -2.28 -3.45
C LEU A 77 -4.75 -3.59 -2.63
N THR A 78 -3.63 -4.31 -2.54
CA THR A 78 -3.53 -5.52 -1.72
C THR A 78 -3.72 -5.20 -0.24
N SER A 79 -3.10 -4.12 0.25
CA SER A 79 -3.23 -3.69 1.65
C SER A 79 -4.68 -3.32 1.99
N VAL A 80 -5.40 -2.66 1.08
CA VAL A 80 -6.83 -2.37 1.20
C VAL A 80 -7.65 -3.67 1.23
N GLY A 81 -7.37 -4.62 0.32
CA GLY A 81 -8.03 -5.92 0.28
C GLY A 81 -7.84 -6.71 1.58
N VAL A 82 -6.62 -6.75 2.11
CA VAL A 82 -6.30 -7.39 3.40
C VAL A 82 -7.06 -6.73 4.55
N LEU A 83 -7.12 -5.40 4.58
CA LEU A 83 -7.83 -4.66 5.62
C LEU A 83 -9.34 -4.94 5.60
N LEU A 84 -9.93 -5.06 4.40
CA LEU A 84 -11.37 -5.28 4.22
C LEU A 84 -11.79 -6.76 4.29
N ALA A 85 -10.87 -7.72 4.13
CA ALA A 85 -11.15 -9.15 4.18
C ALA A 85 -12.01 -9.62 5.38
N PRO A 86 -11.73 -9.24 6.65
CA PRO A 86 -12.56 -9.67 7.79
C PRO A 86 -13.96 -9.06 7.79
N LEU A 87 -14.16 -7.90 7.14
CA LEU A 87 -15.48 -7.28 6.97
C LEU A 87 -16.29 -8.04 5.92
N PHE A 88 -15.69 -8.27 4.74
CA PHE A 88 -16.35 -9.01 3.65
C PHE A 88 -16.74 -10.43 4.05
N HIS A 89 -15.87 -11.16 4.75
CA HIS A 89 -16.18 -12.50 5.22
C HIS A 89 -17.38 -12.51 6.20
N ARG A 90 -17.58 -11.44 6.98
CA ARG A 90 -18.74 -11.32 7.87
C ARG A 90 -20.01 -10.95 7.10
N PHE A 91 -19.92 -10.01 6.14
CA PHE A 91 -21.05 -9.67 5.28
C PHE A 91 -21.58 -10.90 4.53
N LEU A 92 -20.71 -11.69 3.92
CA LEU A 92 -21.11 -12.91 3.21
C LEU A 92 -21.74 -13.97 4.12
N HIS A 93 -21.23 -14.13 5.34
CA HIS A 93 -21.81 -15.08 6.30
C HIS A 93 -23.16 -14.59 6.85
N HIS A 94 -23.36 -13.28 6.99
CA HIS A 94 -24.67 -12.75 7.41
C HIS A 94 -25.71 -12.88 6.30
N PHE A 95 -25.31 -12.66 5.04
CA PHE A 95 -26.19 -12.73 3.87
C PHE A 95 -26.66 -14.17 3.57
N HIS A 96 -25.79 -15.18 3.72
CA HIS A 96 -26.21 -16.58 3.56
C HIS A 96 -27.17 -17.06 4.67
N LEU A 97 -27.09 -16.50 5.88
CA LEU A 97 -28.02 -16.81 6.97
C LEU A 97 -29.43 -16.25 6.73
N GLU A 98 -29.57 -15.22 5.90
CA GLU A 98 -30.89 -14.68 5.52
C GLU A 98 -31.56 -15.50 4.40
N VAL A 99 -30.80 -16.29 3.64
CA VAL A 99 -31.33 -17.07 2.50
C VAL A 99 -31.74 -18.50 2.89
N GLU A 100 -31.16 -19.10 3.93
CA GLU A 100 -31.55 -20.42 4.45
C GLU A 100 -32.67 -20.37 5.51
N GLY A 101 -33.19 -19.17 5.81
CA GLY A 101 -34.19 -18.92 6.85
C GLY A 101 -35.66 -18.85 6.39
N GLU A 102 -35.96 -19.10 5.11
CA GLU A 102 -37.33 -19.20 4.58
C GLU A 102 -37.73 -20.65 4.24
#